data_AF-A0A6J7SQ32-F1
#
_entry.id   AF-A0A6J7SQ32-F1
#
_cell.length_a   1.000
_cell.length_b   1.000
_cell.length_c   1.000
_cell.angle_alpha   90.00
_cell.angle_beta   90.00
_cell.angle_gamma   90.00
#
_symmetry.space_group_name_H-M   'P 1'
#
loop_
_entity.id
_entity.type
_entity.pdbx_description
1 polymer ?
#
loop_
_entity_poly.entity_id
_entity_poly.type
_entity_poly.pdbx_seq_one_letter_code
_entity_poly.pdbx_strand_id
1 'polypeptide(L)'
;MFVLCGIEILAQYVGGIPVLLELVRGQRHVLLLWVITRLVWIPKVTVGSDFTLAILNRAPSLSPLALKRYSPYMAIGNFEHYFIPVLASLKRNGVMHRRANMEDVAVSEKLTEEEIARTTAKGTNVFRSRVNWAQAFLAQAGAIARPQRGYLEITERGLNLLAENPSGFKAKKFNDFPDYRFAWGAGKQELNSTEEQIGNPESDITPQERIETAVDEIETALAADIVQRVRSLSPRFLEVVVLELLHEMGYGASNGSIEHVGGPGDEGVDGVIHQDTLGLQRIYVQAKRYKAENTIGRPDIQKFVGALAGLGANGGVFITTSSFSAEAREYADKNLASRVILIDGKEFGRLMVRHGIGVQKRRTYSIVDIDEDYFED
;
A
#
# COMPACT_ATOMS: atom_id res chain seq x y z
N MET A 1 51.78 44.40 -13.96
CA MET A 1 50.38 44.37 -13.51
C MET A 1 50.25 43.19 -12.55
N PHE A 2 49.78 43.49 -11.33
CA PHE A 2 50.06 42.82 -10.05
C PHE A 2 49.55 41.36 -9.94
N VAL A 3 50.41 40.41 -9.54
CA VAL A 3 50.61 39.80 -8.20
C VAL A 3 49.48 38.86 -7.76
N LEU A 4 49.79 37.55 -7.66
CA LEU A 4 49.18 36.62 -6.72
C LEU A 4 50.28 35.71 -6.16
N CYS A 5 50.71 36.04 -4.94
CA CYS A 5 51.55 35.23 -4.06
C CYS A 5 50.74 34.05 -3.52
N GLY A 6 51.41 32.89 -3.44
CA GLY A 6 50.96 31.77 -2.62
C GLY A 6 51.14 32.03 -1.13
N ILE A 7 50.37 31.33 -0.31
CA ILE A 7 50.62 31.10 1.10
C ILE A 7 50.27 29.63 1.40
N GLU A 8 51.29 28.84 1.72
CA GLU A 8 51.17 27.57 2.42
C GLU A 8 50.64 27.82 3.83
N ILE A 9 49.73 26.97 4.33
CA ILE A 9 49.51 26.83 5.77
C ILE A 9 49.55 25.34 6.12
N LEU A 10 50.63 24.97 6.81
CA LEU A 10 50.79 23.72 7.55
C LEU A 10 49.72 23.60 8.63
N ALA A 11 49.19 22.39 8.77
CA ALA A 11 48.30 22.00 9.85
C ALA A 11 49.03 21.97 11.21
N GLN A 12 48.33 22.38 12.28
CA GLN A 12 48.51 21.73 13.58
C GLN A 12 47.22 21.74 14.40
N TYR A 13 46.86 20.52 14.81
CA TYR A 13 45.84 20.11 15.78
C TYR A 13 45.90 20.97 17.07
N VAL A 14 44.80 21.21 17.79
CA VAL A 14 44.18 20.25 18.72
C VAL A 14 42.74 20.69 19.04
N GLY A 15 41.80 19.75 18.97
CA GLY A 15 40.66 19.67 19.90
C GLY A 15 39.53 20.70 19.78
N GLY A 16 38.48 20.33 19.03
CA GLY A 16 37.10 20.47 19.51
C GLY A 16 36.42 21.85 19.42
N ILE A 17 35.64 22.03 18.35
CA ILE A 17 34.37 22.78 18.22
C ILE A 17 34.39 24.28 18.58
N PRO A 18 33.88 25.14 17.66
CA PRO A 18 32.79 26.02 18.06
C PRO A 18 31.61 25.99 17.08
N VAL A 19 30.44 25.81 17.68
CA VAL A 19 29.10 26.19 17.21
C VAL A 19 29.10 27.68 16.85
N LEU A 20 28.35 28.09 15.81
CA LEU A 20 27.86 29.47 15.75
C LEU A 20 26.39 29.53 15.30
N LEU A 21 25.63 30.26 16.12
CA LEU A 21 24.20 30.55 16.11
C LEU A 21 23.88 31.81 15.26
N GLU A 22 22.56 32.13 15.21
CA GLU A 22 21.91 33.45 14.97
C GLU A 22 21.45 33.81 13.54
N LEU A 23 20.40 34.63 13.32
CA LEU A 23 19.10 34.95 13.96
C LEU A 23 18.39 35.97 12.99
N VAL A 24 17.18 35.64 12.52
CA VAL A 24 16.00 36.50 12.20
C VAL A 24 16.12 37.75 11.27
N ARG A 25 15.31 37.80 10.19
CA ARG A 25 14.16 38.74 9.95
C ARG A 25 13.81 38.91 8.47
N GLY A 26 12.50 38.81 8.16
CA GLY A 26 11.85 39.54 7.06
C GLY A 26 11.44 38.71 5.83
N GLN A 27 10.14 38.52 5.65
CA GLN A 27 9.52 37.72 4.59
C GLN A 27 9.75 38.24 3.16
N ARG A 28 9.99 37.35 2.19
CA ARG A 28 8.97 36.76 1.28
C ARG A 28 9.64 35.82 0.24
N HIS A 29 8.98 34.68 -0.01
CA HIS A 29 9.20 33.66 -1.04
C HIS A 29 10.38 32.67 -0.86
N VAL A 30 10.03 31.41 -0.61
CA VAL A 30 10.92 30.25 -0.42
C VAL A 30 11.21 29.59 -1.78
N LEU A 31 12.50 29.47 -2.08
CA LEU A 31 13.12 28.81 -3.24
C LEU A 31 14.44 28.24 -2.64
N LEU A 32 14.66 26.93 -2.50
CA LEU A 32 15.31 26.01 -3.44
C LEU A 32 15.46 24.68 -2.65
N LEU A 33 15.17 23.47 -3.17
CA LEU A 33 15.90 22.70 -4.18
C LEU A 33 17.43 22.59 -3.96
N TRP A 34 17.88 21.44 -3.47
CA TRP A 34 19.26 20.91 -3.54
C TRP A 34 19.10 19.38 -3.55
N VAL A 35 19.24 18.58 -4.61
CA VAL A 35 20.23 18.48 -5.70
C VAL A 35 21.64 18.18 -5.18
N ILE A 36 21.89 16.88 -4.93
CA ILE A 36 22.92 15.99 -5.56
C ILE A 36 23.40 14.95 -4.53
N THR A 37 22.93 13.71 -4.67
CA THR A 37 23.73 12.51 -4.39
C THR A 37 23.64 11.59 -5.60
N ARG A 38 24.53 11.86 -6.57
CA ARG A 38 24.84 10.97 -7.69
C ARG A 38 26.35 10.74 -7.63
N LEU A 39 26.76 9.55 -7.21
CA LEU A 39 28.15 9.08 -7.30
C LEU A 39 28.16 7.87 -8.21
N VAL A 40 28.68 8.06 -9.43
CA VAL A 40 29.12 6.99 -10.34
C VAL A 40 30.47 7.41 -10.91
N TRP A 41 31.48 6.55 -10.68
CA TRP A 41 32.75 6.39 -11.42
C TRP A 41 33.76 7.56 -11.37
N ILE A 42 35.08 7.39 -11.16
CA ILE A 42 36.10 6.62 -11.93
C ILE A 42 37.28 6.17 -10.97
N PRO A 43 38.45 5.64 -11.41
CA PRO A 43 38.91 4.25 -11.22
C PRO A 43 40.12 4.05 -10.27
N LYS A 44 40.43 2.77 -9.99
CA LYS A 44 41.71 2.19 -9.49
C LYS A 44 42.62 3.08 -8.64
N VAL A 45 42.56 2.85 -7.32
CA VAL A 45 43.73 3.00 -6.44
C VAL A 45 43.86 1.73 -5.62
N THR A 46 44.95 1.01 -5.83
CA THR A 46 45.34 -0.20 -5.10
C THR A 46 45.93 0.23 -3.76
N VAL A 47 45.26 -0.05 -2.63
CA VAL A 47 45.88 0.04 -1.30
C VAL A 47 45.41 -1.12 -0.42
N GLY A 48 46.39 -1.97 -0.08
CA GLY A 48 46.54 -2.73 1.17
C GLY A 48 45.33 -3.40 1.81
N SER A 49 45.27 -4.73 1.68
CA SER A 49 44.67 -5.61 2.67
C SER A 49 45.31 -5.33 4.05
N ASP A 50 44.55 -4.77 4.99
CA ASP A 50 44.71 -4.95 6.45
C ASP A 50 43.84 -3.99 7.31
N PHE A 51 43.09 -3.05 6.72
CA PHE A 51 42.28 -2.10 7.50
C PHE A 51 40.79 -2.45 7.67
N THR A 52 40.28 -3.49 7.00
CA THR A 52 38.86 -3.90 7.06
C THR A 52 38.51 -4.89 8.18
N LEU A 53 39.50 -5.40 8.93
CA LEU A 53 39.28 -6.47 9.93
C LEU A 53 39.24 -6.00 11.40
N ALA A 54 39.42 -4.71 11.69
CA ALA A 54 39.56 -4.24 13.08
C ALA A 54 38.28 -3.69 13.75
N ILE A 55 37.20 -3.39 13.01
CA ILE A 55 35.97 -2.78 13.59
C ILE A 55 34.79 -3.77 13.70
N LEU A 56 34.91 -4.97 13.11
CA LEU A 56 33.83 -5.98 13.13
C LEU A 56 33.90 -7.00 14.28
N ASN A 57 34.90 -6.93 15.17
CA ASN A 57 35.16 -7.96 16.19
C ASN A 57 34.88 -7.55 17.65
N ARG A 58 34.02 -6.55 17.90
CA ARG A 58 33.69 -6.14 19.28
C ARG A 58 32.21 -5.82 19.57
N ALA A 59 31.28 -6.40 18.83
CA ALA A 59 29.86 -6.40 19.20
C ALA A 59 29.45 -7.80 19.69
N PRO A 60 28.93 -7.97 20.93
CA PRO A 60 28.40 -9.24 21.37
C PRO A 60 27.19 -9.64 20.50
N SER A 61 27.17 -10.89 20.05
CA SER A 61 26.16 -11.45 19.18
C SER A 61 24.78 -11.39 19.83
N LEU A 62 23.94 -10.44 19.41
CA LEU A 62 22.51 -10.45 19.73
C LEU A 62 21.83 -11.52 18.88
N SER A 63 21.07 -12.41 19.53
CA SER A 63 20.39 -13.51 18.87
C SER A 63 19.32 -12.99 17.88
N PRO A 64 18.99 -13.74 16.81
CA PRO A 64 17.94 -13.36 15.86
C PRO A 64 16.57 -13.14 16.50
N LEU A 65 16.32 -13.65 17.71
CA LEU A 65 15.10 -13.39 18.49
C LEU A 65 15.07 -11.99 19.14
N ALA A 66 16.22 -11.37 19.42
CA ALA A 66 16.29 -10.03 20.03
C ALA A 66 15.98 -8.91 19.01
N LEU A 67 16.29 -9.12 17.73
CA LEU A 67 16.01 -8.18 16.64
C LEU A 67 14.53 -8.12 16.24
N LYS A 68 13.69 -9.07 16.69
CA LYS A 68 12.24 -9.05 16.44
C LYS A 68 11.46 -8.14 17.40
N ARG A 69 12.13 -7.52 18.39
CA ARG A 69 11.52 -6.74 19.48
C ARG A 69 11.97 -5.28 19.58
N TYR A 70 12.78 -4.78 18.65
CA TYR A 70 13.14 -3.36 18.58
C TYR A 70 12.85 -2.80 17.19
N SER A 71 11.56 -2.56 16.94
CA SER A 71 11.13 -1.61 15.92
C SER A 71 10.93 -0.27 16.64
N PRO A 72 11.74 0.78 16.38
CA PRO A 72 11.49 2.12 16.92
C PRO A 72 10.22 2.77 16.36
N TYR A 73 9.50 2.09 15.46
CA TYR A 73 8.19 2.50 14.94
C TYR A 73 7.10 1.96 15.87
N MET A 74 6.41 2.83 16.60
CA MET A 74 5.12 2.46 17.18
C MET A 74 4.15 2.27 16.02
N ALA A 75 3.97 1.01 15.62
CA ALA A 75 2.93 0.65 14.67
C ALA A 75 1.61 1.31 15.10
N ILE A 76 0.96 2.04 14.18
CA ILE A 76 -0.37 2.64 14.38
C ILE A 76 -1.23 1.63 15.14
N GLY A 77 -1.66 1.99 16.35
CA GLY A 77 -2.47 1.11 17.20
C GLY A 77 -3.83 0.86 16.57
N ASN A 78 -4.58 -0.15 17.05
CA ASN A 78 -5.95 -0.38 16.60
C ASN A 78 -6.88 0.81 16.96
N PHE A 79 -8.14 0.81 16.54
CA PHE A 79 -9.04 1.94 16.86
C PHE A 79 -9.29 2.11 18.38
N GLU A 80 -9.28 1.02 19.15
CA GLU A 80 -9.50 1.04 20.60
C GLU A 80 -8.34 1.70 21.35
N HIS A 81 -7.11 1.56 20.83
CA HIS A 81 -5.91 2.23 21.34
C HIS A 81 -6.13 3.74 21.44
N TYR A 82 -6.86 4.32 20.47
CA TYR A 82 -7.09 5.76 20.40
C TYR A 82 -8.20 6.28 21.31
N PHE A 83 -8.90 5.43 22.10
CA PHE A 83 -9.89 5.94 23.06
C PHE A 83 -9.27 6.88 24.10
N ILE A 84 -8.14 6.48 24.69
CA ILE A 84 -7.46 7.29 25.72
C ILE A 84 -6.78 8.52 25.13
N PRO A 85 -6.00 8.44 24.03
CA PRO A 85 -5.45 9.62 23.36
C PRO A 85 -6.51 10.67 22.99
N VAL A 86 -7.67 10.25 22.46
CA VAL A 86 -8.77 11.17 22.12
C VAL A 86 -9.31 11.88 23.37
N LEU A 87 -9.60 11.14 24.44
CA LEU A 87 -10.09 11.72 25.70
C LEU A 87 -9.05 12.63 26.36
N ALA A 88 -7.78 12.23 26.36
CA ALA A 88 -6.68 13.01 26.93
C ALA A 88 -6.47 14.34 26.17
N SER A 89 -6.58 14.30 24.83
CA SER A 89 -6.56 15.49 23.98
C SER A 89 -7.67 16.47 24.34
N LEU A 90 -8.92 16.00 24.44
CA LEU A 90 -10.06 16.85 24.81
C LEU A 90 -9.97 17.37 26.25
N LYS A 91 -9.48 16.57 27.20
CA LYS A 91 -9.25 17.02 28.58
C LYS A 91 -8.22 18.15 28.65
N ARG A 92 -7.17 18.08 27.82
CA ARG A 92 -6.07 19.06 27.81
C ARG A 92 -6.45 20.37 27.12
N ASN A 93 -7.21 20.28 26.04
CA ASN A 93 -7.47 21.42 25.15
C ASN A 93 -8.92 21.93 25.20
N GLY A 94 -9.82 21.25 25.91
CA GLY A 94 -11.24 21.59 25.97
C GLY A 94 -11.99 21.21 24.70
N VAL A 95 -12.96 22.05 24.32
CA VAL A 95 -13.77 21.87 23.12
C VAL A 95 -12.91 22.06 21.88
N MET A 96 -12.82 21.06 21.01
CA MET A 96 -11.98 21.08 19.81
C MET A 96 -12.72 20.59 18.59
N HIS A 97 -12.34 21.10 17.41
CA HIS A 97 -12.78 20.49 16.15
C HIS A 97 -12.19 19.07 16.01
N ARG A 98 -12.95 18.10 15.48
CA ARG A 98 -12.59 16.68 15.34
C ARG A 98 -11.27 16.47 14.60
N ARG A 99 -10.96 17.33 13.62
CA ARG A 99 -9.67 17.34 12.90
C ARG A 99 -8.53 17.83 13.80
N ALA A 100 -8.74 18.90 14.55
CA ALA A 100 -7.74 19.42 15.49
C ALA A 100 -7.46 18.43 16.65
N ASN A 101 -8.49 17.73 17.11
CA ASN A 101 -8.32 16.62 18.07
C ASN A 101 -7.48 15.48 17.47
N MET A 102 -7.72 15.09 16.22
CA MET A 102 -6.94 14.06 15.53
C MET A 102 -5.48 14.48 15.33
N GLU A 103 -5.23 15.73 14.98
CA GLU A 103 -3.87 16.30 14.85
C GLU A 103 -3.14 16.30 16.20
N ASP A 104 -3.80 16.73 17.28
CA ASP A 104 -3.22 16.69 18.62
C ASP A 104 -2.97 15.26 19.12
N VAL A 105 -3.83 14.30 18.76
CA VAL A 105 -3.61 12.87 19.02
C VAL A 105 -2.37 12.37 18.27
N ALA A 106 -2.19 12.74 17.00
CA ALA A 106 -1.00 12.35 16.24
C ALA A 106 0.29 12.87 16.89
N VAL A 107 0.26 14.13 17.37
CA VAL A 107 1.38 14.76 18.08
C VAL A 107 1.65 14.08 19.42
N SER A 108 0.62 13.79 20.22
CA SER A 108 0.80 13.12 21.53
C SER A 108 1.34 11.70 21.40
N GLU A 109 0.92 11.00 20.36
CA GLU A 109 1.35 9.64 20.03
C GLU A 109 2.70 9.60 19.31
N LYS A 110 3.28 10.77 18.97
CA LYS A 110 4.57 10.92 18.29
C LYS A 110 4.64 10.18 16.95
N LEU A 111 3.53 10.21 16.19
CA LEU A 111 3.46 9.57 14.88
C LEU A 111 4.27 10.35 13.84
N THR A 112 4.92 9.62 12.94
CA THR A 112 5.63 10.18 11.79
C THR A 112 4.68 10.58 10.66
N GLU A 113 5.13 11.43 9.74
CA GLU A 113 4.35 11.81 8.55
C GLU A 113 3.99 10.59 7.68
N GLU A 114 4.90 9.63 7.56
CA GLU A 114 4.67 8.39 6.80
C GLU A 114 3.56 7.54 7.44
N GLU A 115 3.53 7.45 8.77
CA GLU A 115 2.47 6.73 9.49
C GLU A 115 1.12 7.44 9.36
N ILE A 116 1.09 8.77 9.46
CA ILE A 116 -0.13 9.57 9.28
C ILE A 116 -0.66 9.45 7.84
N ALA A 117 0.23 9.35 6.85
CA ALA A 117 -0.13 9.23 5.43
C ALA A 117 -0.50 7.82 4.97
N ARG A 118 -0.27 6.79 5.79
CA ARG A 118 -0.45 5.38 5.41
C ARG A 118 -1.91 5.05 5.01
N THR A 119 -2.08 4.42 3.85
CA THR A 119 -3.37 3.95 3.33
C THR A 119 -3.45 2.42 3.20
N THR A 120 -4.66 1.86 3.22
CA THR A 120 -4.92 0.48 2.78
C THR A 120 -4.76 0.36 1.27
N ALA A 121 -4.76 -0.87 0.73
CA ALA A 121 -4.71 -1.12 -0.70
C ALA A 121 -5.91 -0.52 -1.47
N LYS A 122 -7.02 -0.24 -0.78
CA LYS A 122 -8.22 0.40 -1.34
C LYS A 122 -8.24 1.92 -1.11
N GLY A 123 -7.18 2.51 -0.56
CA GLY A 123 -7.01 3.97 -0.41
C GLY A 123 -7.50 4.56 0.92
N THR A 124 -8.01 3.73 1.85
CA THR A 124 -8.47 4.19 3.16
C THR A 124 -7.28 4.60 4.02
N ASN A 125 -7.23 5.85 4.50
CA ASN A 125 -6.19 6.28 5.44
C ASN A 125 -6.37 5.62 6.81
N VAL A 126 -5.37 4.85 7.24
CA VAL A 126 -5.49 3.94 8.38
C VAL A 126 -5.59 4.70 9.70
N PHE A 127 -4.70 5.66 9.93
CA PHE A 127 -4.71 6.46 11.16
C PHE A 127 -6.02 7.26 11.31
N ARG A 128 -6.40 7.98 10.23
CA ARG A 128 -7.62 8.78 10.22
C ARG A 128 -8.86 7.94 10.47
N SER A 129 -8.95 6.77 9.82
CA SER A 129 -10.06 5.83 10.02
C SER A 129 -10.16 5.40 11.48
N ARG A 130 -9.04 4.99 12.09
CA ARG A 130 -9.00 4.50 13.47
C ARG A 130 -9.37 5.57 14.49
N VAL A 131 -8.87 6.80 14.34
CA VAL A 131 -9.24 7.91 15.23
C VAL A 131 -10.70 8.32 15.02
N ASN A 132 -11.21 8.36 13.78
CA ASN A 132 -12.63 8.63 13.52
C ASN A 132 -13.52 7.57 14.20
N TRP A 133 -13.16 6.29 14.12
CA TRP A 133 -13.87 5.22 14.83
C TRP A 133 -13.79 5.37 16.35
N ALA A 134 -12.62 5.74 16.89
CA ALA A 134 -12.49 6.02 18.32
C ALA A 134 -13.45 7.15 18.76
N GLN A 135 -13.48 8.26 18.02
CA GLN A 135 -14.41 9.38 18.26
C GLN A 135 -15.88 8.94 18.14
N ALA A 136 -16.23 8.11 17.16
CA ALA A 136 -17.59 7.62 16.97
C ALA A 136 -18.05 6.75 18.15
N PHE A 137 -17.24 5.77 18.56
CA PHE A 137 -17.54 4.90 19.70
C PHE A 137 -17.65 5.69 21.02
N LEU A 138 -16.73 6.63 21.26
CA LEU A 138 -16.79 7.49 22.45
C LEU A 138 -18.03 8.38 22.45
N ALA A 139 -18.46 8.90 21.30
CA ALA A 139 -19.66 9.72 21.20
C ALA A 139 -20.92 8.88 21.48
N GLN A 140 -21.00 7.69 20.89
CA GLN A 140 -22.09 6.74 21.13
C GLN A 140 -22.16 6.27 22.58
N ALA A 141 -21.00 6.09 23.23
CA ALA A 141 -20.92 5.74 24.64
C ALA A 141 -21.24 6.92 25.57
N GLY A 142 -21.51 8.12 25.03
CA GLY A 142 -21.73 9.34 25.81
C GLY A 142 -20.48 9.81 26.56
N ALA A 143 -19.29 9.34 26.18
CA ALA A 143 -18.02 9.76 26.77
C ALA A 143 -17.56 11.11 26.20
N ILE A 144 -17.94 11.42 24.96
CA ILE A 144 -17.76 12.75 24.36
C ILE A 144 -19.10 13.28 23.84
N ALA A 145 -19.32 14.58 23.96
CA ALA A 145 -20.44 15.31 23.40
C ALA A 145 -20.03 16.01 22.09
N ARG A 146 -21.02 16.39 21.28
CA ARG A 146 -20.86 17.16 20.04
C ARG A 146 -21.65 18.46 20.18
N PRO A 147 -21.08 19.49 20.83
CA PRO A 147 -21.82 20.72 21.15
C PRO A 147 -22.22 21.52 19.90
N GLN A 148 -21.44 21.42 18.84
CA GLN A 148 -21.69 22.02 17.53
C GLN A 148 -20.98 21.22 16.43
N ARG A 149 -21.33 21.46 15.16
CA ARG A 149 -20.86 20.68 14.01
C ARG A 149 -19.35 20.54 13.96
N GLY A 150 -18.87 19.29 13.90
CA GLY A 150 -17.45 19.00 13.84
C GLY A 150 -16.67 19.26 15.14
N TYR A 151 -17.29 19.75 16.22
CA TYR A 151 -16.63 19.94 17.51
C TYR A 151 -16.95 18.80 18.47
N LEU A 152 -15.96 18.47 19.30
CA LEU A 152 -15.99 17.43 20.31
C LEU A 152 -15.70 18.06 21.68
N GLU A 153 -16.40 17.58 22.70
CA GLU A 153 -16.22 17.98 24.09
C GLU A 153 -16.20 16.72 24.97
N ILE A 154 -15.28 16.66 25.94
CA ILE A 154 -15.26 15.53 26.88
C ILE A 154 -16.37 15.70 27.94
N THR A 155 -17.11 14.64 28.20
CA THR A 155 -18.16 14.62 29.25
C THR A 155 -17.59 14.16 30.59
N GLU A 156 -18.39 14.26 31.66
CA GLU A 156 -18.05 13.65 32.96
C GLU A 156 -17.78 12.14 32.84
N ARG A 157 -18.57 11.42 32.03
CA ARG A 157 -18.36 9.99 31.75
C ARG A 157 -17.01 9.75 31.09
N GLY A 158 -16.62 10.60 30.13
CA GLY A 158 -15.31 10.55 29.48
C GLY A 158 -14.15 10.81 30.45
N LEU A 159 -14.31 11.76 31.37
CA LEU A 159 -13.33 12.03 32.42
C LEU A 159 -13.14 10.84 33.37
N ASN A 160 -14.23 10.19 33.76
CA ASN A 160 -14.19 8.98 34.61
C ASN A 160 -13.50 7.82 33.87
N LEU A 161 -13.85 7.59 32.60
CA LEU A 161 -13.20 6.56 31.78
C LEU A 161 -11.70 6.79 31.64
N LEU A 162 -11.27 8.05 31.46
CA LEU A 162 -9.86 8.42 31.37
C LEU A 162 -9.12 8.22 32.70
N ALA A 163 -9.76 8.48 33.84
CA ALA A 163 -9.18 8.31 35.16
C ALA A 163 -9.05 6.82 35.56
N GLU A 164 -10.07 6.02 35.26
CA GLU A 164 -10.12 4.59 35.60
C GLU A 164 -9.23 3.71 34.71
N ASN A 165 -8.98 4.13 33.46
CA ASN A 165 -8.33 3.28 32.45
C ASN A 165 -7.12 3.99 31.81
N PRO A 166 -6.11 4.41 32.59
CA PRO A 166 -4.97 5.18 32.05
C PRO A 166 -4.15 4.42 31.01
N SER A 167 -4.19 3.08 31.04
CA SER A 167 -3.47 2.20 30.11
C SER A 167 -4.31 1.75 28.90
N GLY A 168 -5.52 2.30 28.71
CA GLY A 168 -6.44 1.87 27.65
C GLY A 168 -7.51 0.89 28.13
N PHE A 169 -8.53 0.70 27.29
CA PHE A 169 -9.62 -0.25 27.52
C PHE A 169 -10.22 -0.71 26.18
N LYS A 170 -10.95 -1.83 26.22
CA LYS A 170 -11.61 -2.43 25.05
C LYS A 170 -13.00 -1.87 24.83
N ALA A 171 -13.47 -1.82 23.59
CA ALA A 171 -14.80 -1.31 23.22
C ALA A 171 -15.93 -2.09 23.94
N LYS A 172 -15.67 -3.35 24.33
CA LYS A 172 -16.60 -4.17 25.12
C LYS A 172 -17.05 -3.50 26.43
N LYS A 173 -16.22 -2.64 27.04
CA LYS A 173 -16.57 -1.90 28.27
C LYS A 173 -17.73 -0.91 28.05
N PHE A 174 -17.98 -0.48 26.81
CA PHE A 174 -19.14 0.37 26.52
C PHE A 174 -20.48 -0.36 26.66
N ASN A 175 -20.50 -1.70 26.63
CA ASN A 175 -21.73 -2.48 26.84
C ASN A 175 -22.32 -2.31 28.25
N ASP A 176 -21.54 -1.79 29.20
CA ASP A 176 -21.99 -1.50 30.55
C ASP A 176 -22.84 -0.21 30.59
N PHE A 177 -22.82 0.60 29.53
CA PHE A 177 -23.59 1.84 29.43
C PHE A 177 -24.96 1.60 28.77
N PRO A 178 -26.08 1.95 29.43
CA PRO A 178 -27.42 1.76 28.89
C PRO A 178 -27.61 2.39 27.51
N ASP A 179 -27.14 3.63 27.33
CA ASP A 179 -27.29 4.40 26.08
C ASP A 179 -26.59 3.74 24.88
N TYR A 180 -25.45 3.08 25.12
CA TYR A 180 -24.67 2.38 24.10
C TYR A 180 -25.35 1.06 23.67
N ARG A 181 -25.98 0.35 24.62
CA ARG A 181 -26.72 -0.91 24.32
C ARG A 181 -27.89 -0.67 23.38
N PHE A 182 -28.57 0.48 23.45
CA PHE A 182 -29.67 0.80 22.54
C PHE A 182 -29.20 1.19 21.14
N ALA A 183 -28.06 1.87 21.01
CA ALA A 183 -27.51 2.30 19.72
C ALA A 183 -26.85 1.15 18.91
N TRP A 184 -26.30 0.13 19.57
CA TRP A 184 -25.51 -0.94 18.91
C TRP A 184 -25.85 -2.38 19.36
N GLY A 185 -26.48 -2.57 20.52
CA GLY A 185 -26.74 -3.89 21.12
C GLY A 185 -28.13 -4.48 20.87
N ALA A 186 -29.10 -3.68 20.43
CA ALA A 186 -30.50 -4.12 20.29
C ALA A 186 -30.74 -5.14 19.15
N GLY A 187 -29.79 -5.31 18.22
CA GLY A 187 -29.90 -6.32 17.15
C GLY A 187 -29.55 -7.76 17.56
N LYS A 188 -29.21 -8.02 18.84
CA LYS A 188 -28.73 -9.33 19.29
C LYS A 188 -29.64 -10.05 20.29
N GLN A 189 -30.76 -9.45 20.71
CA GLN A 189 -31.75 -10.11 21.56
C GLN A 189 -32.95 -10.55 20.73
N GLU A 190 -32.77 -11.66 20.04
CA GLU A 190 -33.74 -12.74 19.79
C GLU A 190 -33.20 -13.52 18.60
N LEU A 191 -32.40 -14.55 18.89
CA LEU A 191 -32.32 -15.82 18.17
C LEU A 191 -31.21 -16.65 18.84
N ASN A 192 -31.66 -17.42 19.82
CA ASN A 192 -31.07 -18.63 20.39
C ASN A 192 -29.65 -18.57 20.97
N SER A 193 -29.64 -18.61 22.29
CA SER A 193 -28.68 -19.30 23.14
C SER A 193 -28.18 -20.61 22.53
N THR A 194 -26.98 -20.56 21.98
CA THR A 194 -26.03 -21.67 22.08
C THR A 194 -24.69 -21.03 22.35
N GLU A 195 -24.31 -21.01 23.61
CA GLU A 195 -22.95 -20.75 24.04
C GLU A 195 -22.07 -21.89 23.52
N GLU A 196 -21.61 -21.78 22.27
CA GLU A 196 -20.45 -22.51 21.79
C GLU A 196 -19.72 -21.67 20.73
N GLN A 197 -18.58 -21.15 21.15
CA GLN A 197 -17.42 -20.77 20.34
C GLN A 197 -17.68 -20.21 18.94
N ILE A 198 -18.29 -19.02 18.86
CA ILE A 198 -17.80 -18.04 17.88
C ILE A 198 -16.76 -17.24 18.62
N GLY A 199 -15.51 -17.72 18.57
CA GLY A 199 -14.35 -16.91 18.91
C GLY A 199 -14.47 -15.64 18.09
N ASN A 200 -14.89 -14.55 18.75
CA ASN A 200 -14.75 -13.23 18.19
C ASN A 200 -13.23 -13.08 18.06
N PRO A 201 -12.64 -13.08 16.85
CA PRO A 201 -11.24 -12.79 16.77
C PRO A 201 -11.10 -11.41 17.39
N GLU A 202 -10.09 -11.24 18.21
CA GLU A 202 -9.50 -9.96 18.55
C GLU A 202 -9.11 -9.24 17.24
N SER A 203 -10.09 -8.74 16.48
CA SER A 203 -9.81 -8.10 15.21
C SER A 203 -9.45 -6.65 15.53
N ASP A 204 -8.17 -6.39 15.65
CA ASP A 204 -7.51 -5.07 15.75
C ASP A 204 -7.80 -4.12 14.55
N ILE A 205 -8.82 -4.42 13.76
CA ILE A 205 -9.19 -3.79 12.49
C ILE A 205 -10.62 -3.25 12.55
N THR A 206 -10.83 -2.09 11.93
CA THR A 206 -12.11 -1.39 11.88
C THR A 206 -13.16 -2.19 11.08
N PRO A 207 -14.47 -1.94 11.26
CA PRO A 207 -15.50 -2.58 10.44
C PRO A 207 -15.29 -2.40 8.93
N GLN A 208 -14.81 -1.23 8.50
CA GLN A 208 -14.48 -0.97 7.10
C GLN A 208 -13.32 -1.86 6.61
N GLU A 209 -12.22 -1.95 7.37
CA GLU A 209 -11.08 -2.82 7.03
C GLU A 209 -11.49 -4.31 6.99
N ARG A 210 -12.46 -4.72 7.83
CA ARG A 210 -13.05 -6.07 7.78
C ARG A 210 -13.81 -6.32 6.47
N ILE A 211 -14.59 -5.33 6.01
CA ILE A 211 -15.28 -5.42 4.72
C ILE A 211 -14.26 -5.46 3.58
N GLU A 212 -13.25 -4.59 3.59
CA GLU A 212 -12.18 -4.57 2.56
C GLU A 212 -11.47 -5.93 2.48
N THR A 213 -11.14 -6.52 3.63
CA THR A 213 -10.49 -7.84 3.72
C THR A 213 -11.39 -8.94 3.17
N ALA A 214 -12.67 -8.96 3.57
CA ALA A 214 -13.63 -9.93 3.07
C ALA A 214 -13.84 -9.82 1.55
N VAL A 215 -13.84 -8.60 1.01
CA VAL A 215 -13.91 -8.36 -0.44
C VAL A 215 -12.67 -8.90 -1.14
N ASP A 216 -11.46 -8.62 -0.62
CA ASP A 216 -10.21 -9.11 -1.21
C ASP A 216 -10.09 -10.65 -1.16
N GLU A 217 -10.61 -11.30 -0.11
CA GLU A 217 -10.70 -12.76 -0.01
C GLU A 217 -11.63 -13.33 -1.10
N ILE A 218 -12.81 -12.72 -1.29
CA ILE A 218 -13.77 -13.11 -2.34
C ILE A 218 -13.15 -12.90 -3.73
N GLU A 219 -12.55 -11.75 -3.99
CA GLU A 219 -11.89 -11.45 -5.28
C GLU A 219 -10.72 -12.41 -5.56
N THR A 220 -9.94 -12.76 -4.53
CA THR A 220 -8.81 -13.70 -4.67
C THR A 220 -9.29 -15.12 -4.98
N ALA A 221 -10.33 -15.60 -4.29
CA ALA A 221 -10.93 -16.90 -4.59
C ALA A 221 -11.51 -16.94 -6.00
N LEU A 222 -12.24 -15.88 -6.39
CA LEU A 222 -12.84 -15.76 -7.71
C LEU A 222 -11.77 -15.71 -8.82
N ALA A 223 -10.69 -14.96 -8.61
CA ALA A 223 -9.55 -14.90 -9.53
C ALA A 223 -8.94 -16.30 -9.78
N ALA A 224 -8.77 -17.09 -8.73
CA ALA A 224 -8.26 -18.46 -8.85
C ALA A 224 -9.21 -19.37 -9.65
N ASP A 225 -10.51 -19.28 -9.37
CA ASP A 225 -11.55 -20.05 -10.07
C ASP A 225 -11.60 -19.72 -11.57
N ILE A 226 -11.51 -18.44 -11.93
CA ILE A 226 -11.50 -17.99 -13.33
C ILE A 226 -10.31 -18.59 -14.07
N VAL A 227 -9.11 -18.49 -13.50
CA VAL A 227 -7.89 -19.03 -14.12
C VAL A 227 -8.01 -20.53 -14.33
N GLN A 228 -8.59 -21.26 -13.38
CA GLN A 228 -8.86 -22.69 -13.54
C GLN A 228 -9.81 -22.98 -14.71
N ARG A 229 -10.88 -22.19 -14.88
CA ARG A 229 -11.80 -22.31 -16.01
C ARG A 229 -11.12 -21.97 -17.34
N VAL A 230 -10.33 -20.91 -17.40
CA VAL A 230 -9.57 -20.55 -18.61
C VAL A 230 -8.62 -21.67 -19.01
N ARG A 231 -7.96 -22.34 -18.05
CA ARG A 231 -7.08 -23.50 -18.30
C ARG A 231 -7.81 -24.71 -18.90
N SER A 232 -9.09 -24.92 -18.59
CA SER A 232 -9.86 -26.04 -19.12
C SER A 232 -10.45 -25.77 -20.51
N LEU A 233 -10.48 -24.50 -20.94
CA LEU A 233 -10.89 -24.08 -22.28
C LEU A 233 -9.72 -24.17 -23.27
N SER A 234 -9.99 -24.00 -24.57
CA SER A 234 -9.00 -24.17 -25.64
C SER A 234 -7.85 -23.15 -25.56
N PRO A 235 -6.66 -23.44 -26.13
CA PRO A 235 -5.56 -22.47 -26.21
C PRO A 235 -5.99 -21.15 -26.88
N ARG A 236 -6.72 -21.25 -27.99
CA ARG A 236 -7.29 -20.10 -28.70
C ARG A 236 -8.21 -19.25 -27.81
N PHE A 237 -8.95 -19.85 -26.89
CA PHE A 237 -9.78 -19.09 -25.95
C PHE A 237 -8.91 -18.21 -25.04
N LEU A 238 -7.78 -18.74 -24.54
CA LEU A 238 -6.84 -17.95 -23.74
C LEU A 238 -6.28 -16.76 -24.54
N GLU A 239 -5.89 -16.98 -25.79
CA GLU A 239 -5.37 -15.91 -26.66
C GLU A 239 -6.40 -14.78 -26.83
N VAL A 240 -7.65 -15.12 -27.11
CA VAL A 240 -8.74 -14.16 -27.28
C VAL A 240 -9.04 -13.39 -26.00
N VAL A 241 -9.20 -14.09 -24.86
CA VAL A 241 -9.56 -13.43 -23.58
C VAL A 241 -8.42 -12.54 -23.07
N VAL A 242 -7.18 -12.87 -23.39
CA VAL A 242 -6.02 -12.03 -23.07
C VAL A 242 -6.07 -10.72 -23.85
N LEU A 243 -6.37 -10.77 -25.15
CA LEU A 243 -6.51 -9.57 -25.97
C LEU A 243 -7.70 -8.72 -25.52
N GLU A 244 -8.83 -9.35 -25.19
CA GLU A 244 -10.01 -8.70 -24.61
C GLU A 244 -9.68 -8.00 -23.28
N LEU A 245 -8.95 -8.66 -22.39
CA LEU A 245 -8.51 -8.08 -21.12
C LEU A 245 -7.65 -6.84 -21.35
N LEU A 246 -6.66 -6.91 -22.23
CA LEU A 246 -5.78 -5.78 -22.52
C LEU A 246 -6.57 -4.61 -23.14
N HIS A 247 -7.57 -4.90 -23.97
CA HIS A 247 -8.48 -3.88 -24.49
C HIS A 247 -9.23 -3.15 -23.37
N GLU A 248 -9.84 -3.91 -22.45
CA GLU A 248 -10.63 -3.37 -21.33
C GLU A 248 -9.75 -2.64 -20.28
N MET A 249 -8.45 -2.95 -20.24
CA MET A 249 -7.46 -2.18 -19.51
C MET A 249 -7.11 -0.83 -20.18
N GLY A 250 -7.63 -0.58 -21.38
CA GLY A 250 -7.40 0.64 -22.16
C GLY A 250 -6.19 0.56 -23.11
N TYR A 251 -5.67 -0.63 -23.39
CA TYR A 251 -4.65 -0.80 -24.42
C TYR A 251 -5.30 -0.88 -25.81
N GLY A 252 -4.94 0.06 -26.68
CA GLY A 252 -5.44 0.13 -28.05
C GLY A 252 -6.02 1.51 -28.38
N ALA A 253 -5.78 2.01 -29.59
CA ALA A 253 -6.21 3.35 -29.99
C ALA A 253 -7.72 3.45 -30.31
N SER A 254 -8.35 2.37 -30.76
CA SER A 254 -9.75 2.36 -31.20
C SER A 254 -10.28 0.93 -31.41
N ASN A 255 -11.58 0.79 -31.67
CA ASN A 255 -12.18 -0.49 -32.06
C ASN A 255 -11.52 -0.99 -33.36
N GLY A 256 -10.79 -2.12 -33.28
CA GLY A 256 -10.02 -2.67 -34.40
C GLY A 256 -8.50 -2.53 -34.26
N SER A 257 -7.99 -1.95 -33.17
CA SER A 257 -6.55 -1.87 -32.89
C SER A 257 -5.94 -3.17 -32.36
N ILE A 258 -6.64 -4.30 -32.47
CA ILE A 258 -6.24 -5.60 -31.92
C ILE A 258 -6.30 -6.63 -33.03
N GLU A 259 -5.17 -7.24 -33.29
CA GLU A 259 -5.00 -8.29 -34.28
C GLU A 259 -4.66 -9.59 -33.57
N HIS A 260 -5.49 -10.61 -33.75
CA HIS A 260 -5.16 -11.98 -33.36
C HIS A 260 -4.37 -12.62 -34.51
N VAL A 261 -3.12 -13.00 -34.25
CA VAL A 261 -2.18 -13.51 -35.27
C VAL A 261 -2.01 -15.04 -35.15
N GLY A 262 -2.50 -15.63 -34.06
CA GLY A 262 -2.20 -17.01 -33.66
C GLY A 262 -2.41 -18.09 -34.73
N GLY A 263 -1.44 -19.01 -34.84
CA GLY A 263 -1.46 -20.15 -35.76
C GLY A 263 -0.09 -20.78 -36.00
N PRO A 264 0.01 -21.98 -36.62
CA PRO A 264 1.30 -22.61 -36.89
C PRO A 264 2.19 -21.72 -37.76
N GLY A 265 3.28 -21.18 -37.19
CA GLY A 265 4.24 -20.31 -37.89
C GLY A 265 4.29 -18.85 -37.41
N ASP A 266 3.56 -18.51 -36.36
CA ASP A 266 3.39 -17.18 -35.76
C ASP A 266 4.61 -16.60 -35.01
N GLU A 267 5.82 -17.08 -35.28
CA GLU A 267 7.10 -16.63 -34.69
C GLU A 267 7.12 -16.53 -33.14
N GLY A 268 6.11 -17.03 -32.42
CA GLY A 268 5.97 -16.84 -30.97
C GLY A 268 5.24 -15.55 -30.57
N VAL A 269 4.25 -15.09 -31.35
CA VAL A 269 3.34 -13.99 -31.01
C VAL A 269 1.91 -14.42 -31.29
N ASP A 270 1.03 -14.30 -30.30
CA ASP A 270 -0.39 -14.67 -30.45
C ASP A 270 -1.27 -13.49 -30.85
N GLY A 271 -0.83 -12.26 -30.56
CA GLY A 271 -1.56 -11.06 -30.99
C GLY A 271 -0.74 -9.77 -30.93
N VAL A 272 -1.29 -8.75 -31.58
CA VAL A 272 -0.69 -7.41 -31.71
C VAL A 272 -1.73 -6.37 -31.35
N ILE A 273 -1.35 -5.42 -30.50
CA ILE A 273 -2.19 -4.28 -30.11
C ILE A 273 -1.53 -2.99 -30.60
N HIS A 274 -2.23 -2.23 -31.43
CA HIS A 274 -1.79 -0.91 -31.91
C HIS A 274 -2.21 0.17 -30.91
N GLN A 275 -1.25 0.82 -30.26
CA GLN A 275 -1.52 1.84 -29.26
C GLN A 275 -1.88 3.20 -29.86
N ASP A 276 -1.56 3.42 -31.14
CA ASP A 276 -1.90 4.62 -31.88
C ASP A 276 -2.49 4.28 -33.26
N THR A 277 -3.25 5.22 -33.80
CA THR A 277 -3.94 5.06 -35.09
C THR A 277 -2.99 4.97 -36.28
N LEU A 278 -1.77 5.52 -36.17
CA LEU A 278 -0.76 5.47 -37.23
C LEU A 278 0.04 4.16 -37.22
N GLY A 279 -0.12 3.33 -36.18
CA GLY A 279 0.51 2.03 -36.03
C GLY A 279 2.01 2.10 -35.69
N LEU A 280 2.47 3.20 -35.12
CA LEU A 280 3.88 3.42 -34.74
C LEU A 280 4.26 2.66 -33.46
N GLN A 281 3.31 2.50 -32.54
CA GLN A 281 3.45 1.84 -31.26
C GLN A 281 2.62 0.57 -31.26
N ARG A 282 3.32 -0.57 -31.21
CA ARG A 282 2.72 -1.90 -31.17
C ARG A 282 3.15 -2.63 -29.90
N ILE A 283 2.18 -3.22 -29.23
CA ILE A 283 2.41 -4.18 -28.14
C ILE A 283 2.17 -5.57 -28.70
N TYR A 284 3.19 -6.41 -28.64
CA TYR A 284 3.08 -7.81 -29.01
C TYR A 284 2.73 -8.64 -27.79
N VAL A 285 1.85 -9.62 -27.97
CA VAL A 285 1.29 -10.41 -26.89
C VAL A 285 1.54 -11.88 -27.14
N GLN A 286 2.03 -12.59 -26.13
CA GLN A 286 2.09 -14.05 -26.10
C GLN A 286 1.32 -14.53 -24.86
N ALA A 287 0.41 -15.46 -25.06
CA ALA A 287 -0.43 -16.09 -24.07
C ALA A 287 -0.18 -17.60 -24.02
N LYS A 288 0.48 -18.08 -22.96
CA LYS A 288 0.76 -19.52 -22.80
C LYS A 288 -0.15 -20.19 -21.78
N ARG A 289 -0.85 -21.24 -22.23
CA ARG A 289 -1.68 -22.09 -21.37
C ARG A 289 -0.85 -23.24 -20.79
N TYR A 290 -0.63 -23.21 -19.48
CA TYR A 290 0.03 -24.30 -18.75
C TYR A 290 -0.73 -24.67 -17.48
N LYS A 291 -0.51 -25.92 -17.03
CA LYS A 291 -0.92 -26.38 -15.69
C LYS A 291 -0.21 -25.57 -14.61
N ALA A 292 -0.80 -25.50 -13.42
CA ALA A 292 -0.26 -24.71 -12.30
C ALA A 292 1.16 -25.11 -11.92
N GLU A 293 1.47 -26.40 -12.04
CA GLU A 293 2.79 -26.94 -11.66
C GLU A 293 3.88 -26.63 -12.70
N ASN A 294 3.48 -26.26 -13.92
CA ASN A 294 4.40 -26.06 -15.03
C ASN A 294 4.83 -24.58 -15.07
N THR A 295 5.96 -24.31 -14.42
CA THR A 295 6.53 -22.96 -14.34
C THR A 295 7.20 -22.57 -15.66
N ILE A 296 6.96 -21.34 -16.12
CA ILE A 296 7.61 -20.78 -17.31
C ILE A 296 9.05 -20.39 -16.95
N GLY A 297 10.00 -20.97 -17.67
CA GLY A 297 11.42 -20.72 -17.47
C GLY A 297 11.96 -19.62 -18.37
N ARG A 298 13.22 -19.25 -18.12
CA ARG A 298 13.98 -18.29 -18.94
C ARG A 298 13.98 -18.61 -20.45
N PRO A 299 14.06 -19.87 -20.93
CA PRO A 299 14.09 -20.15 -22.38
C PRO A 299 12.85 -19.64 -23.13
N ASP A 300 11.67 -19.72 -22.51
CA ASP A 300 10.43 -19.22 -23.11
C ASP A 300 10.46 -17.69 -23.27
N ILE A 301 10.94 -16.98 -22.25
CA ILE A 301 11.07 -15.52 -22.28
C ILE A 301 12.15 -15.10 -23.27
N GLN A 302 13.26 -15.83 -23.35
CA GLN A 302 14.30 -15.59 -24.36
C GLN A 302 13.77 -15.76 -25.78
N LYS A 303 12.97 -16.81 -26.02
CA LYS A 303 12.34 -17.04 -27.33
C LYS A 303 11.43 -15.86 -27.70
N PHE A 304 10.61 -15.40 -26.77
CA PHE A 304 9.71 -14.26 -26.99
C PHE A 304 10.49 -12.97 -27.25
N VAL A 305 11.53 -12.67 -26.46
CA VAL A 305 12.42 -11.51 -26.71
C VAL A 305 13.08 -11.59 -28.08
N GLY A 306 13.49 -12.78 -28.52
CA GLY A 306 14.03 -13.00 -29.86
C GLY A 306 13.01 -12.68 -30.97
N ALA A 307 11.75 -13.08 -30.78
CA ALA A 307 10.65 -12.76 -31.70
C ALA A 307 10.40 -11.24 -31.76
N LEU A 308 10.37 -10.56 -30.60
CA LEU A 308 10.23 -9.10 -30.52
C LEU A 308 11.35 -8.38 -31.29
N ALA A 309 12.60 -8.85 -31.15
CA ALA A 309 13.73 -8.28 -31.87
C ALA A 309 13.62 -8.47 -33.40
N GLY A 310 13.18 -9.65 -33.86
CA GLY A 310 12.92 -9.92 -35.28
C GLY A 310 11.84 -9.03 -35.89
N LEU A 311 10.83 -8.67 -35.08
CA LEU A 311 9.71 -7.82 -35.48
C LEU A 311 9.96 -6.31 -35.28
N GLY A 312 11.15 -5.93 -34.80
CA GLY A 312 11.48 -4.53 -34.50
C GLY A 312 10.60 -3.92 -33.40
N ALA A 313 10.13 -4.74 -32.46
CA ALA A 313 9.19 -4.34 -31.42
C ALA A 313 9.87 -3.60 -30.26
N ASN A 314 9.23 -2.53 -29.79
CA ASN A 314 9.69 -1.76 -28.63
C ASN A 314 9.32 -2.43 -27.28
N GLY A 315 8.38 -3.36 -27.29
CA GLY A 315 8.01 -4.13 -26.12
C GLY A 315 6.89 -5.14 -26.36
N GLY A 316 6.60 -5.93 -25.33
CA GLY A 316 5.55 -6.95 -25.37
C GLY A 316 5.08 -7.40 -23.99
N VAL A 317 3.97 -8.12 -23.98
CA VAL A 317 3.38 -8.70 -22.77
C VAL A 317 3.34 -10.22 -22.91
N PHE A 318 3.92 -10.91 -21.94
CA PHE A 318 3.86 -12.36 -21.84
C PHE A 318 2.91 -12.74 -20.70
N ILE A 319 1.83 -13.42 -21.06
CA ILE A 319 0.78 -13.83 -20.13
C ILE A 319 0.79 -15.35 -20.03
N THR A 320 0.69 -15.88 -18.83
CA THR A 320 0.57 -17.32 -18.61
C THR A 320 -0.52 -17.63 -17.59
N THR A 321 -1.18 -18.76 -17.76
CA THR A 321 -2.08 -19.27 -16.72
C THR A 321 -1.31 -19.87 -15.55
N SER A 322 0.02 -19.97 -15.59
CA SER A 322 0.88 -20.57 -14.55
C SER A 322 1.75 -19.52 -13.84
N SER A 323 2.89 -19.90 -13.29
CA SER A 323 3.89 -19.00 -12.68
C SER A 323 5.13 -18.87 -13.55
N PHE A 324 5.89 -17.79 -13.36
CA PHE A 324 7.25 -17.66 -13.89
C PHE A 324 8.28 -18.13 -12.87
N SER A 325 9.43 -18.60 -13.34
CA SER A 325 10.59 -18.86 -12.47
C SER A 325 11.26 -17.56 -12.04
N ALA A 326 12.13 -17.60 -11.04
CA ALA A 326 12.90 -16.44 -10.62
C ALA A 326 13.83 -15.95 -11.75
N GLU A 327 14.46 -16.88 -12.46
CA GLU A 327 15.37 -16.61 -13.57
C GLU A 327 14.64 -16.02 -14.78
N ALA A 328 13.38 -16.40 -15.00
CA ALA A 328 12.54 -15.83 -16.05
C ALA A 328 12.23 -14.35 -15.76
N ARG A 329 11.87 -14.02 -14.51
CA ARG A 329 11.62 -12.63 -14.08
C ARG A 329 12.90 -11.80 -14.15
N GLU A 330 14.00 -12.29 -13.58
CA GLU A 330 15.29 -11.60 -13.63
C GLU A 330 15.76 -11.34 -15.06
N TYR A 331 15.50 -12.27 -15.99
CA TYR A 331 15.83 -12.07 -17.39
C TYR A 331 14.98 -10.98 -18.06
N ALA A 332 13.67 -10.90 -17.76
CA ALA A 332 12.79 -9.86 -18.28
C ALA A 332 13.11 -8.46 -17.72
N ASP A 333 13.56 -8.39 -16.46
CA ASP A 333 13.89 -7.12 -15.78
C ASP A 333 15.25 -6.53 -16.21
N LYS A 334 16.13 -7.33 -16.81
CA LYS A 334 17.36 -6.81 -17.41
C LYS A 334 16.98 -5.83 -18.52
N ASN A 335 17.65 -4.68 -18.61
CA ASN A 335 17.44 -3.65 -19.63
C ASN A 335 17.71 -4.19 -21.05
N LEU A 336 16.76 -4.96 -21.57
CA LEU A 336 16.70 -5.44 -22.94
C LEU A 336 16.24 -4.30 -23.83
N ALA A 337 16.68 -4.29 -25.10
CA ALA A 337 16.27 -3.28 -26.08
C ALA A 337 14.73 -3.23 -26.26
N SER A 338 14.04 -4.34 -25.99
CA SER A 338 12.59 -4.46 -25.98
C SER A 338 12.09 -4.77 -24.56
N ARG A 339 11.18 -3.95 -24.03
CA ARG A 339 10.64 -4.14 -22.67
C ARG A 339 9.60 -5.27 -22.65
N VAL A 340 9.75 -6.25 -21.76
CA VAL A 340 8.80 -7.35 -21.59
C VAL A 340 8.09 -7.25 -20.24
N ILE A 341 6.77 -7.26 -20.24
CA ILE A 341 5.95 -7.35 -19.03
C ILE A 341 5.47 -8.80 -18.86
N LEU A 342 5.67 -9.36 -17.66
CA LEU A 342 5.26 -10.71 -17.32
C LEU A 342 3.99 -10.67 -16.45
N ILE A 343 2.93 -11.35 -16.87
CA ILE A 343 1.68 -11.49 -16.10
C ILE A 343 1.43 -12.97 -15.84
N ASP A 344 1.56 -13.37 -14.57
CA ASP A 344 1.32 -14.76 -14.15
C ASP A 344 -0.16 -15.02 -13.90
N GLY A 345 -0.52 -16.29 -13.69
CA GLY A 345 -1.91 -16.71 -13.55
C GLY A 345 -2.63 -16.01 -12.39
N LYS A 346 -1.92 -15.71 -11.30
CA LYS A 346 -2.51 -15.02 -10.15
C LYS A 346 -2.88 -13.59 -10.52
N GLU A 347 -1.96 -12.86 -11.14
CA GLU A 347 -2.23 -11.49 -11.56
C GLU A 347 -3.23 -11.43 -12.71
N PHE A 348 -3.14 -12.34 -13.68
CA PHE A 348 -4.10 -12.47 -14.77
C PHE A 348 -5.54 -12.65 -14.25
N GLY A 349 -5.77 -13.56 -13.29
CA GLY A 349 -7.08 -13.76 -12.68
C GLY A 349 -7.59 -12.51 -11.96
N ARG A 350 -6.73 -11.78 -11.24
CA ARG A 350 -7.09 -10.53 -10.57
C ARG A 350 -7.47 -9.43 -11.55
N LEU A 351 -6.73 -9.32 -12.65
CA LEU A 351 -7.03 -8.38 -13.73
C LEU A 351 -8.37 -8.71 -14.38
N MET A 352 -8.67 -9.99 -14.63
CA MET A 352 -9.99 -10.40 -15.13
C MET A 352 -11.13 -9.98 -14.19
N VAL A 353 -11.00 -10.21 -12.88
CA VAL A 353 -12.02 -9.79 -11.90
C VAL A 353 -12.17 -8.27 -11.89
N ARG A 354 -11.06 -7.54 -11.82
CA ARG A 354 -11.04 -6.07 -11.73
C ARG A 354 -11.66 -5.41 -12.96
N HIS A 355 -11.37 -5.93 -14.14
CA HIS A 355 -11.85 -5.41 -15.42
C HIS A 355 -13.16 -6.06 -15.89
N GLY A 356 -13.80 -6.88 -15.05
CA GLY A 356 -15.12 -7.44 -15.37
C GLY A 356 -15.12 -8.55 -16.43
N ILE A 357 -13.96 -9.11 -16.79
CA ILE A 357 -13.85 -10.16 -17.80
C ILE A 357 -14.26 -11.51 -17.23
N GLY A 358 -15.28 -12.13 -17.83
CA GLY A 358 -15.78 -13.45 -17.41
C GLY A 358 -16.44 -13.46 -16.03
N VAL A 359 -16.79 -12.29 -15.47
CA VAL A 359 -17.46 -12.14 -14.17
C VAL A 359 -18.72 -11.29 -14.30
N GLN A 360 -19.62 -11.42 -13.32
CA GLN A 360 -20.83 -10.62 -13.23
C GLN A 360 -21.05 -10.12 -11.81
N LYS A 361 -21.48 -8.86 -11.67
CA LYS A 361 -21.85 -8.29 -10.37
C LYS A 361 -23.12 -8.97 -9.87
N ARG A 362 -23.00 -9.75 -8.79
CA ARG A 362 -24.16 -10.42 -8.17
C ARG A 362 -24.95 -9.48 -7.24
N ARG A 363 -24.24 -8.66 -6.45
CA ARG A 363 -24.81 -7.71 -5.47
C ARG A 363 -23.87 -6.53 -5.29
N THR A 364 -24.42 -5.39 -4.88
CA THR A 364 -23.67 -4.18 -4.52
C THR A 364 -24.03 -3.78 -3.10
N TYR A 365 -23.00 -3.56 -2.28
CA TYR A 365 -23.12 -3.04 -0.92
C TYR A 365 -22.59 -1.60 -0.92
N SER A 366 -23.39 -0.64 -0.49
CA SER A 366 -23.00 0.77 -0.37
C SER A 366 -22.73 1.12 1.10
N ILE A 367 -21.60 1.75 1.35
CA ILE A 367 -21.30 2.40 2.62
C ILE A 367 -21.75 3.86 2.49
N VAL A 368 -22.54 4.35 3.44
CA VAL A 368 -22.99 5.74 3.51
C VAL A 368 -22.23 6.45 4.62
N ASP A 369 -21.96 7.73 4.41
CA ASP A 369 -21.43 8.63 5.43
C ASP A 369 -22.43 9.77 5.65
N ILE A 370 -22.31 10.48 6.76
CA ILE A 370 -23.11 11.67 7.03
C ILE A 370 -22.69 12.75 6.02
N ASP A 371 -23.65 13.21 5.23
CA ASP A 371 -23.50 14.44 4.46
C ASP A 371 -23.62 15.61 5.43
N GLU A 372 -22.47 16.10 5.89
CA GLU A 372 -22.41 17.20 6.86
C GLU A 372 -22.99 18.50 6.28
N ASP A 373 -23.02 18.68 4.95
CA ASP A 373 -23.52 19.89 4.27
C ASP A 373 -25.06 19.90 4.23
N TYR A 374 -25.69 18.73 4.23
CA TYR A 374 -27.15 18.60 4.31
C TYR A 374 -27.75 19.16 5.61
N PHE A 375 -26.95 19.21 6.69
CA PHE A 375 -27.36 19.72 8.01
C PHE A 375 -26.87 21.15 8.28
N GLU A 376 -26.44 21.89 7.25
CA GLU A 376 -26.18 23.34 7.35
C GLU A 376 -27.49 24.11 7.09
N ASP A 377 -27.92 24.96 8.05
CA ASP A 377 -29.02 25.93 7.90
C ASP A 377 -28.56 27.23 7.20
#